data_AF-A0A0E4GB26-F1
#
_entry.id   AF-A0A0E4GB26-F1
#
_cell.length_a   1.000
_cell.length_b   1.000
_cell.length_c   1.000
_cell.angle_alpha   90.00
_cell.angle_beta   90.00
_cell.angle_gamma   90.00
#
_symmetry.space_group_name_H-M   'P 1'
#
loop_
_entity.id
_entity.type
_entity.pdbx_description
1 polymer ?
#
loop_
_entity_poly.entity_id
_entity_poly.type
_entity_poly.pdbx_seq_one_letter_code
_entity_poly.pdbx_strand_id
1 'polypeptide(L)'
;MSSFFLKVKMNDRGMTLIEVLVVLVLLLFILTPAINAITATNRIWSHSEAINPRIAEANTSMLLISKEIRRAASPARTVDPVLVEDAGQRLVIYHYNEAETTWEKIIYQVTADNYLKKVILSDPDPAAVLSLVIPDEDDSVWHTLAEGVTSKPFNRPEDSSMVEVNIQISDTSQINKRFTPFDLASNYMIRSREIGAIIGAPVLDETEPEVIPVHKIIVSPTFARMVITKTNTHELSLNITQIWPANATDKSVRWQSSHPDWVKVEPSNDTSLATIKLMKKESDWNYWEFIGLIPPNVTITATANTGEAKATCKININKWL
;
A
#
# COMPACT_ATOMS: atom_id res chain seq x y z
N MET A 1 -68.37 17.80 -94.37
CA MET A 1 -68.63 16.71 -93.41
C MET A 1 -67.73 16.95 -92.20
N SER A 2 -68.33 17.18 -91.03
CA SER A 2 -67.75 17.28 -89.66
C SER A 2 -66.63 18.34 -89.41
N SER A 3 -66.81 19.47 -88.70
CA SER A 3 -67.12 19.66 -87.25
C SER A 3 -66.14 18.89 -86.36
N PHE A 4 -65.20 19.50 -85.61
CA PHE A 4 -65.38 20.41 -84.47
C PHE A 4 -64.06 21.18 -84.22
N PHE A 5 -64.01 22.50 -84.40
CA PHE A 5 -62.83 23.32 -84.04
C PHE A 5 -63.00 23.83 -82.61
N LEU A 6 -62.35 23.17 -81.64
CA LEU A 6 -62.18 23.71 -80.29
C LEU A 6 -61.19 24.87 -80.35
N LYS A 7 -61.73 26.10 -80.33
CA LYS A 7 -60.96 27.33 -80.24
C LYS A 7 -60.44 27.49 -78.81
N VAL A 8 -59.26 26.95 -78.53
CA VAL A 8 -58.55 27.20 -77.27
C VAL A 8 -58.10 28.67 -77.27
N LYS A 9 -58.77 29.51 -76.47
CA LYS A 9 -58.30 30.84 -76.11
C LYS A 9 -57.14 30.67 -75.13
N MET A 10 -55.91 30.67 -75.61
CA MET A 10 -54.75 30.96 -74.75
C MET A 10 -54.78 32.43 -74.42
N ASN A 11 -55.12 32.72 -73.16
CA ASN A 11 -55.19 34.05 -72.60
C ASN A 11 -53.80 34.38 -72.06
N ASP A 12 -52.96 35.01 -72.88
CA ASP A 12 -51.65 35.54 -72.47
C ASP A 12 -51.86 36.69 -71.49
N ARG A 13 -51.97 36.37 -70.20
CA ARG A 13 -51.82 37.33 -69.10
C ARG A 13 -50.40 37.18 -68.56
N GLY A 14 -49.54 38.14 -68.87
CA GLY A 14 -48.25 38.27 -68.18
C GLY A 14 -48.49 38.45 -66.68
N MET A 15 -47.69 37.78 -65.84
CA MET A 15 -47.76 37.96 -64.39
C MET A 15 -47.53 39.44 -64.05
N THR A 16 -48.47 40.01 -63.31
CA THR A 16 -48.31 41.37 -62.80
C THR A 16 -47.25 41.38 -61.69
N LEU A 17 -46.54 42.50 -61.51
CA LEU A 17 -45.54 42.67 -60.45
C LEU A 17 -46.10 42.30 -59.05
N ILE A 18 -47.39 42.62 -58.83
CA ILE A 18 -48.11 42.35 -57.59
C ILE A 18 -48.27 40.83 -57.38
N GLU A 19 -48.63 40.07 -58.41
CA GLU A 19 -48.75 38.60 -58.31
C GLU A 19 -47.40 37.94 -58.00
N VAL A 20 -46.31 38.41 -58.62
CA VAL A 20 -44.96 37.92 -58.31
C VAL A 20 -44.56 38.21 -56.85
N LEU A 21 -44.89 39.41 -56.36
CA LEU A 21 -44.57 39.82 -54.98
C LEU A 21 -45.39 39.03 -53.95
N VAL A 22 -46.67 38.78 -54.23
CA VAL A 22 -47.53 37.91 -53.39
C VAL A 22 -46.99 36.48 -53.37
N VAL A 23 -46.59 35.93 -54.52
CA VAL A 23 -45.99 34.60 -54.59
C VAL A 23 -44.70 34.54 -53.78
N LEU A 24 -43.80 35.53 -53.89
CA LEU A 24 -42.56 35.59 -53.11
C LEU A 24 -42.81 35.65 -51.60
N VAL A 25 -43.77 36.45 -51.15
CA VAL A 25 -44.13 36.54 -49.73
C VAL A 25 -44.70 35.22 -49.22
N LEU A 26 -45.57 34.56 -49.99
CA LEU A 26 -46.09 33.24 -49.65
C LEU A 26 -44.97 32.18 -49.62
N LEU A 27 -44.02 32.26 -50.54
CA LEU A 27 -42.86 31.37 -50.61
C LEU A 27 -41.96 31.56 -49.38
N LEU A 28 -41.69 32.80 -48.96
CA LEU A 28 -40.96 33.09 -47.72
C LEU A 28 -41.71 32.58 -46.48
N PHE A 29 -43.04 32.74 -46.44
CA PHE A 29 -43.86 32.27 -45.33
C PHE A 29 -43.84 30.74 -45.20
N ILE A 30 -43.76 30.02 -46.32
CA ILE A 30 -43.65 28.55 -46.37
C ILE A 30 -42.21 28.09 -46.10
N LEU A 31 -41.20 28.78 -46.63
CA LEU A 31 -39.80 28.39 -46.47
C LEU A 31 -39.27 28.66 -45.06
N THR A 32 -39.70 29.72 -44.39
CA THR A 32 -39.22 30.09 -43.05
C THR A 32 -39.37 28.93 -42.03
N PRO A 33 -40.56 28.30 -41.85
CA PRO A 33 -40.68 27.16 -40.95
C PRO A 33 -39.86 25.95 -41.41
N ALA A 34 -39.72 25.71 -42.73
CA ALA A 34 -38.92 24.61 -43.27
C ALA A 34 -37.41 24.79 -42.95
N ILE A 35 -36.87 26.00 -43.15
CA ILE A 35 -35.47 26.33 -42.83
C ILE A 35 -35.24 26.24 -41.31
N ASN A 36 -36.17 26.73 -40.50
CA ASN A 36 -36.10 26.62 -39.05
C ASN A 36 -36.10 25.15 -38.59
N ALA A 37 -36.94 24.29 -39.18
CA ALA A 37 -36.96 22.86 -38.87
C ALA A 37 -35.63 22.17 -39.23
N ILE A 38 -35.07 22.44 -40.42
CA ILE A 38 -33.79 21.85 -40.85
C ILE A 38 -32.64 22.32 -39.93
N THR A 39 -32.59 23.61 -39.61
CA THR A 39 -31.53 24.14 -38.74
C THR A 39 -31.65 23.66 -37.30
N ALA A 40 -32.86 23.49 -36.77
CA ALA A 40 -33.09 22.89 -35.46
C ALA A 40 -32.63 21.42 -35.43
N THR A 41 -33.02 20.63 -36.44
CA THR A 41 -32.59 19.23 -36.57
C THR A 41 -31.08 19.11 -36.68
N ASN A 42 -30.43 19.93 -37.52
CA ASN A 42 -28.97 19.95 -37.66
C ASN A 42 -28.27 20.33 -36.35
N ARG A 43 -28.85 21.24 -35.55
CA ARG A 43 -28.32 21.61 -34.22
C ARG A 43 -28.36 20.43 -33.26
N ILE A 44 -29.52 19.79 -33.13
CA ILE A 44 -29.71 18.63 -32.26
C ILE A 44 -28.77 17.49 -32.67
N TRP A 45 -28.70 17.20 -33.98
CA TRP A 45 -27.85 16.14 -34.50
C TRP A 45 -26.37 16.39 -34.20
N SER A 46 -25.85 17.58 -34.52
CA SER A 46 -24.44 17.91 -34.24
C SER A 46 -24.09 17.93 -32.75
N HIS A 47 -25.03 18.31 -31.87
CA HIS A 47 -24.82 18.26 -30.43
C HIS A 47 -24.74 16.81 -29.95
N SER A 48 -25.67 15.97 -30.41
CA SER A 48 -25.71 14.54 -30.12
C SER A 48 -24.43 13.83 -30.61
N GLU A 49 -24.00 14.14 -31.84
CA GLU A 49 -22.76 13.60 -32.43
C GLU A 49 -21.51 13.95 -31.61
N ALA A 50 -21.44 15.17 -31.07
CA ALA A 50 -20.32 15.61 -30.25
C ALA A 50 -20.33 15.01 -28.83
N ILE A 51 -21.50 14.83 -28.21
CA ILE A 51 -21.61 14.45 -26.79
C ILE A 51 -21.68 12.93 -26.57
N ASN A 52 -22.34 12.18 -27.46
CA ASN A 52 -22.60 10.76 -27.26
C ASN A 52 -21.32 9.91 -27.12
N PRO A 53 -20.25 10.13 -27.91
CA PRO A 53 -19.01 9.37 -27.73
C PRO A 53 -18.41 9.60 -26.33
N ARG A 54 -18.41 10.85 -25.86
CA ARG A 54 -17.89 11.22 -24.53
C ARG A 54 -18.71 10.61 -23.40
N ILE A 55 -20.04 10.57 -23.54
CA ILE A 55 -20.91 9.89 -22.57
C ILE A 55 -20.59 8.39 -22.52
N ALA A 56 -20.36 7.75 -23.67
CA ALA A 56 -20.02 6.34 -23.73
C ALA A 56 -18.66 6.05 -23.07
N GLU A 57 -17.63 6.84 -23.37
CA GLU A 57 -16.30 6.78 -22.75
C GLU A 57 -16.37 6.96 -21.23
N ALA A 58 -17.10 7.98 -20.76
CA ALA A 58 -17.29 8.27 -19.34
C ALA A 58 -17.95 7.11 -18.61
N ASN A 59 -19.06 6.58 -19.15
CA ASN A 59 -19.79 5.47 -18.55
C ASN A 59 -18.94 4.19 -18.51
N THR A 60 -18.13 3.95 -19.55
CA THR A 60 -17.24 2.78 -19.60
C THR A 60 -16.12 2.91 -18.57
N SER A 61 -15.52 4.09 -18.47
CA SER A 61 -14.51 4.41 -17.45
C SER A 61 -15.07 4.22 -16.03
N MET A 62 -16.28 4.73 -15.81
CA MET A 62 -16.99 4.65 -14.54
C MET A 62 -17.33 3.19 -14.16
N LEU A 63 -17.74 2.37 -15.13
CA LEU A 63 -17.97 0.93 -14.94
C LEU A 63 -16.67 0.19 -14.56
N LEU A 64 -15.56 0.50 -15.24
CA LEU A 64 -14.25 -0.10 -14.94
C LEU A 64 -13.80 0.28 -13.53
N ILE A 65 -13.83 1.57 -13.18
CA ILE A 65 -13.47 2.07 -11.84
C ILE A 65 -14.34 1.40 -10.78
N SER A 66 -15.66 1.34 -10.99
CA SER A 66 -16.61 0.63 -10.13
C SER A 66 -16.20 -0.83 -9.90
N LYS A 67 -15.86 -1.55 -10.97
CA LYS A 67 -15.49 -2.96 -10.92
C LYS A 67 -14.21 -3.15 -10.11
N GLU A 68 -13.19 -2.34 -10.34
CA GLU A 68 -11.90 -2.47 -9.66
C GLU A 68 -11.98 -2.04 -8.19
N ILE A 69 -12.69 -0.95 -7.85
CA ILE A 69 -12.91 -0.57 -6.44
C ILE A 69 -13.60 -1.69 -5.65
N ARG A 70 -14.57 -2.36 -6.26
CA ARG A 70 -15.30 -3.46 -5.61
C ARG A 70 -14.45 -4.73 -5.47
N ARG A 71 -13.43 -4.90 -6.32
CA ARG A 71 -12.49 -6.02 -6.31
C ARG A 71 -11.19 -5.72 -5.56
N ALA A 72 -11.07 -4.52 -5.02
CA ALA A 72 -9.89 -4.09 -4.30
C ALA A 72 -9.64 -5.02 -3.10
N ALA A 73 -8.37 -5.31 -2.84
CA ALA A 73 -7.92 -6.15 -1.75
C ALA A 73 -6.68 -5.51 -1.11
N SER A 74 -6.58 -5.61 0.21
CA SER A 74 -5.45 -5.00 0.92
C SER A 74 -4.20 -5.87 0.74
N PRO A 75 -3.09 -5.31 0.22
CA PRO A 75 -1.83 -6.05 0.07
C PRO A 75 -1.14 -6.29 1.43
N ALA A 76 -1.37 -5.41 2.40
CA ALA A 76 -0.87 -5.50 3.77
C ALA A 76 -1.92 -4.96 4.76
N ARG A 77 -1.79 -5.30 6.04
CA ARG A 77 -2.78 -4.91 7.08
C ARG A 77 -2.82 -3.40 7.33
N THR A 78 -1.68 -2.73 7.14
CA THR A 78 -1.50 -1.29 7.33
C THR A 78 -1.81 -0.47 6.09
N VAL A 79 -2.00 -1.12 4.93
CA VAL A 79 -2.23 -0.46 3.65
C VAL A 79 -3.69 -0.60 3.24
N ASP A 80 -4.29 0.55 2.99
CA ASP A 80 -5.65 0.62 2.47
C ASP A 80 -5.72 0.10 1.03
N PRO A 81 -6.77 -0.64 0.66
CA PRO A 81 -6.87 -1.27 -0.66
C PRO A 81 -7.11 -0.25 -1.79
N VAL A 82 -7.55 0.96 -1.45
CA VAL A 82 -7.83 2.04 -2.40
C VAL A 82 -7.34 3.36 -1.83
N LEU A 83 -6.39 4.03 -2.47
CA LEU A 83 -5.84 5.31 -2.02
C LEU A 83 -6.24 6.42 -3.00
N VAL A 84 -6.50 7.61 -2.47
CA VAL A 84 -6.71 8.82 -3.27
C VAL A 84 -5.53 9.74 -3.02
N GLU A 85 -4.79 10.06 -4.08
CA GLU A 85 -3.57 10.85 -4.05
C GLU A 85 -3.72 12.14 -4.88
N ASP A 86 -2.71 12.99 -4.85
CA ASP A 86 -2.61 14.22 -5.66
C ASP A 86 -3.85 15.11 -5.56
N ALA A 87 -4.35 15.27 -4.33
CA ALA A 87 -5.55 16.04 -4.02
C ALA A 87 -6.78 15.64 -4.86
N GLY A 88 -6.95 14.35 -5.15
CA GLY A 88 -8.11 13.80 -5.86
C GLY A 88 -7.93 13.61 -7.36
N GLN A 89 -6.71 13.81 -7.88
CA GLN A 89 -6.39 13.58 -9.28
C GLN A 89 -5.96 12.14 -9.58
N ARG A 90 -5.49 11.41 -8.55
CA ARG A 90 -5.05 10.03 -8.69
C ARG A 90 -5.84 9.11 -7.75
N LEU A 91 -6.23 7.96 -8.29
CA LEU A 91 -6.81 6.84 -7.56
C LEU A 91 -5.90 5.63 -7.75
N VAL A 92 -5.41 5.07 -6.65
CA VAL A 92 -4.60 3.85 -6.63
C VAL A 92 -5.46 2.74 -6.03
N ILE A 93 -5.52 1.59 -6.70
CA ILE A 93 -6.29 0.43 -6.28
C ILE A 93 -5.35 -0.77 -6.29
N TYR A 94 -5.34 -1.51 -5.19
CA TYR A 94 -4.63 -2.78 -5.09
C TYR A 94 -5.60 -3.93 -5.31
N HIS A 95 -5.17 -4.91 -6.11
CA HIS A 95 -5.95 -6.09 -6.41
C HIS A 95 -5.04 -7.31 -6.48
N TYR A 96 -5.50 -8.46 -5.98
CA TYR A 96 -4.82 -9.72 -6.18
C TYR A 96 -5.45 -10.46 -7.35
N ASN A 97 -4.68 -10.69 -8.41
CA ASN A 97 -5.11 -11.42 -9.58
C ASN A 97 -4.91 -12.93 -9.36
N GLU A 98 -6.00 -13.63 -9.03
CA GLU A 98 -5.97 -15.08 -8.79
C GLU A 98 -5.56 -15.90 -10.02
N ALA A 99 -5.78 -15.40 -11.24
CA ALA A 99 -5.48 -16.13 -12.46
C ALA A 99 -3.98 -16.12 -12.78
N GLU A 100 -3.31 -15.00 -12.52
CA GLU A 100 -1.88 -14.82 -12.78
C GLU A 100 -1.04 -15.00 -11.52
N THR A 101 -1.67 -15.16 -10.36
CA THR A 101 -1.02 -15.27 -9.03
C THR A 101 -0.09 -14.09 -8.72
N THR A 102 -0.50 -12.90 -9.13
CA THR A 102 0.26 -11.65 -8.97
C THR A 102 -0.58 -10.58 -8.31
N TRP A 103 0.08 -9.67 -7.61
CA TRP A 103 -0.53 -8.43 -7.13
C TRP A 103 -0.48 -7.37 -8.22
N GLU A 104 -1.56 -6.62 -8.33
CA GLU A 104 -1.72 -5.54 -9.29
C GLU A 104 -1.93 -4.21 -8.53
N LYS A 105 -1.16 -3.19 -8.92
CA LYS A 105 -1.35 -1.79 -8.57
C LYS A 105 -1.96 -1.10 -9.78
N ILE A 106 -3.27 -0.87 -9.71
CA ILE A 106 -4.06 -0.22 -10.74
C ILE A 106 -4.12 1.28 -10.41
N ILE A 107 -3.68 2.11 -11.34
CA ILE A 107 -3.62 3.56 -11.13
C ILE A 107 -4.50 4.23 -12.17
N TYR A 108 -5.38 5.10 -11.71
CA TYR A 108 -6.13 6.04 -12.53
C TYR A 108 -5.62 7.44 -12.23
N GLN A 109 -5.29 8.21 -13.27
CA GLN A 109 -4.74 9.55 -13.13
C GLN A 109 -5.37 10.49 -14.16
N VAL A 110 -5.73 11.69 -13.69
CA VAL A 110 -6.07 12.80 -14.58
C VAL A 110 -4.79 13.55 -14.90
N THR A 111 -4.39 13.54 -16.17
CA THR A 111 -3.17 14.21 -16.65
C THR A 111 -3.39 15.71 -16.81
N ALA A 112 -2.28 16.46 -16.93
CA ALA A 112 -2.33 17.90 -17.20
C ALA A 112 -3.12 18.26 -18.47
N ASP A 113 -3.14 17.36 -19.45
CA ASP A 113 -3.86 17.52 -20.71
C ASP A 113 -5.36 17.19 -20.63
N ASN A 114 -5.91 16.96 -19.42
CA ASN A 114 -7.31 16.60 -19.17
C ASN A 114 -7.70 15.21 -19.70
N TYR A 115 -6.78 14.25 -19.68
CA TYR A 115 -7.08 12.86 -19.99
C TYR A 115 -7.16 12.04 -18.71
N LEU A 116 -8.19 11.21 -18.59
CA LEU A 116 -8.22 10.15 -17.60
C LEU A 116 -7.51 8.95 -18.19
N LYS A 117 -6.33 8.63 -17.64
CA LYS A 117 -5.53 7.48 -18.05
C LYS A 117 -5.53 6.40 -16.97
N LYS A 118 -5.32 5.16 -17.39
CA LYS A 118 -5.17 3.99 -16.53
C LYS A 118 -3.84 3.28 -16.83
N VAL A 119 -3.16 2.84 -15.80
CA VAL A 119 -2.03 1.90 -15.89
C VAL A 119 -2.21 0.78 -14.88
N ILE A 120 -1.71 -0.41 -15.22
CA ILE A 120 -1.67 -1.58 -14.33
C ILE A 120 -0.21 -1.97 -14.20
N LEU A 121 0.28 -2.02 -12.97
CA LEU A 121 1.61 -2.50 -12.65
C LEU A 121 1.44 -3.79 -11.85
N SER A 122 2.19 -4.84 -12.18
CA SER A 122 2.00 -6.15 -11.57
C SER A 122 3.32 -6.71 -11.05
N ASP A 123 3.31 -7.32 -9.86
CA ASP A 123 4.44 -8.04 -9.30
C ASP A 123 3.93 -9.21 -8.43
N PRO A 124 4.60 -10.38 -8.41
CA PRO A 124 4.22 -11.48 -7.53
C PRO A 124 4.33 -11.16 -6.03
N ASP A 125 5.22 -10.26 -5.62
CA ASP A 125 5.41 -9.88 -4.22
C ASP A 125 4.55 -8.66 -3.84
N PRO A 126 3.62 -8.76 -2.86
CA PRO A 126 2.82 -7.62 -2.42
C PRO A 126 3.68 -6.45 -1.92
N ALA A 127 4.83 -6.71 -1.28
CA ALA A 127 5.70 -5.65 -0.78
C ALA A 127 6.36 -4.89 -1.94
N ALA A 128 6.82 -5.62 -2.97
CA ALA A 128 7.35 -5.03 -4.19
C ALA A 128 6.31 -4.15 -4.89
N VAL A 129 5.05 -4.61 -5.01
CA VAL A 129 3.95 -3.84 -5.63
C VAL A 129 3.74 -2.48 -4.97
N LEU A 130 3.85 -2.38 -3.65
CA LEU A 130 3.73 -1.10 -2.94
C LEU A 130 4.79 -0.10 -3.38
N SER A 131 6.03 -0.58 -3.57
CA SER A 131 7.20 0.22 -3.93
C SER A 131 7.33 0.54 -5.42
N LEU A 132 6.48 -0.04 -6.28
CA LEU A 132 6.55 0.21 -7.73
C LEU A 132 6.35 1.69 -8.05
N VAL A 133 7.34 2.23 -8.77
CA VAL A 133 7.35 3.60 -9.27
C VAL A 133 6.27 3.76 -10.33
N ILE A 134 5.50 4.84 -10.22
CA ILE A 134 4.48 5.20 -11.20
C ILE A 134 5.19 5.72 -12.45
N PRO A 135 4.95 5.13 -13.65
CA PRO A 135 5.54 5.61 -14.88
C PRO A 135 5.15 7.06 -15.20
N ASP A 136 6.03 7.77 -15.88
CA ASP A 136 5.74 9.12 -16.37
C ASP A 136 4.50 9.14 -17.27
N GLU A 137 3.74 10.25 -17.29
CA GLU A 137 2.44 10.35 -17.97
C GLU A 137 2.51 10.13 -19.50
N ASP A 138 3.71 10.30 -20.07
CA ASP A 138 4.00 10.14 -21.50
C ASP A 138 4.38 8.70 -21.90
N ASP A 139 4.50 7.79 -20.93
CA ASP A 139 4.83 6.40 -21.22
C ASP A 139 3.68 5.68 -21.95
N SER A 140 4.05 4.86 -22.92
CA SER A 140 3.17 4.00 -23.72
C SER A 140 2.36 2.97 -22.91
N VAL A 141 2.75 2.71 -21.66
CA VAL A 141 2.04 1.80 -20.75
C VAL A 141 0.69 2.38 -20.31
N TRP A 142 0.51 3.70 -20.41
CA TRP A 142 -0.74 4.35 -20.06
C TRP A 142 -1.82 4.15 -21.14
N HIS A 143 -3.02 3.80 -20.70
CA HIS A 143 -4.20 3.69 -21.55
C HIS A 143 -5.19 4.82 -21.28
N THR A 144 -5.53 5.59 -22.30
CA THR A 144 -6.54 6.64 -22.23
C THR A 144 -7.94 6.03 -22.13
N LEU A 145 -8.72 6.45 -21.12
CA LEU A 145 -10.09 6.00 -20.89
C LEU A 145 -11.14 7.04 -21.27
N ALA A 146 -10.87 8.31 -20.95
CA ALA A 146 -11.74 9.42 -21.29
C ALA A 146 -10.91 10.69 -21.53
N GLU A 147 -11.38 11.54 -22.43
CA GLU A 147 -10.76 12.83 -22.75
C GLU A 147 -11.62 13.99 -22.26
N GLY A 148 -11.00 15.13 -21.97
CA GLY A 148 -11.70 16.33 -21.51
C GLY A 148 -12.11 16.28 -20.04
N VAL A 149 -11.47 15.46 -19.21
CA VAL A 149 -11.74 15.38 -17.78
C VAL A 149 -11.14 16.59 -17.08
N THR A 150 -12.00 17.49 -16.61
CA THR A 150 -11.63 18.80 -16.04
C THR A 150 -11.80 18.88 -14.53
N SER A 151 -12.48 17.90 -13.92
CA SER A 151 -12.61 17.79 -12.46
C SER A 151 -11.38 17.12 -11.84
N LYS A 152 -11.31 17.20 -10.50
CA LYS A 152 -10.53 16.28 -9.66
C LYS A 152 -11.48 15.18 -9.20
N PRO A 153 -11.49 14.02 -9.88
CA PRO A 153 -12.66 13.15 -9.83
C PRO A 153 -12.73 12.29 -8.58
N PHE A 154 -11.64 12.12 -7.84
CA PHE A 154 -11.59 11.15 -6.76
C PHE A 154 -11.64 11.84 -5.41
N ASN A 155 -12.57 11.39 -4.57
CA ASN A 155 -12.60 11.75 -3.17
C ASN A 155 -12.88 10.52 -2.32
N ARG A 156 -12.17 10.39 -1.20
CA ARG A 156 -12.40 9.33 -0.22
C ARG A 156 -12.32 9.96 1.16
N PRO A 157 -13.43 10.03 1.91
CA PRO A 157 -13.39 10.44 3.30
C PRO A 157 -12.49 9.51 4.12
N GLU A 158 -11.80 10.05 5.12
CA GLU A 158 -10.91 9.28 6.00
C GLU A 158 -11.63 8.06 6.61
N ASP A 159 -10.93 6.92 6.65
CA ASP A 159 -11.39 5.62 7.14
C ASP A 159 -12.68 5.05 6.49
N SER A 160 -13.21 5.73 5.47
CA SER A 160 -14.45 5.33 4.81
C SER A 160 -14.24 4.15 3.85
N SER A 161 -15.24 3.27 3.75
CA SER A 161 -15.32 2.24 2.70
C SER A 161 -15.94 2.81 1.41
N MET A 162 -16.38 4.06 1.43
CA MET A 162 -16.96 4.75 0.29
C MET A 162 -15.89 5.55 -0.45
N VAL A 163 -15.86 5.41 -1.77
CA VAL A 163 -15.07 6.21 -2.71
C VAL A 163 -16.05 6.98 -3.59
N GLU A 164 -15.94 8.30 -3.57
CA GLU A 164 -16.72 9.19 -4.41
C GLU A 164 -15.96 9.45 -5.71
N VAL A 165 -16.64 9.25 -6.83
CA VAL A 165 -16.08 9.47 -8.16
C VAL A 165 -16.97 10.46 -8.92
N ASN A 166 -16.44 11.65 -9.17
CA ASN A 166 -17.15 12.75 -9.84
C ASN A 166 -16.37 13.26 -11.06
N ILE A 167 -16.73 12.77 -12.24
CA ILE A 167 -16.06 13.09 -13.50
C ILE A 167 -16.84 14.20 -14.21
N GLN A 168 -16.21 15.36 -14.39
CA GLN A 168 -16.71 16.42 -15.25
C GLN A 168 -15.99 16.39 -16.60
N ILE A 169 -16.74 16.23 -17.68
CA ILE A 169 -16.21 16.22 -19.04
C ILE A 169 -16.56 17.51 -19.76
N SER A 170 -15.53 18.15 -20.30
CA SER A 170 -15.59 19.40 -21.04
C SER A 170 -14.77 19.30 -22.33
N ASP A 171 -15.23 19.92 -23.41
CA ASP A 171 -14.42 20.10 -24.63
C ASP A 171 -13.48 21.30 -24.45
N THR A 172 -12.30 21.06 -23.88
CA THR A 172 -11.26 22.09 -23.68
C THR A 172 -10.65 22.57 -24.99
N SER A 173 -10.70 21.75 -26.04
CA SER A 173 -10.21 22.10 -27.37
C SER A 173 -11.13 23.05 -28.14
N GLN A 174 -12.38 23.21 -27.67
CA GLN A 174 -13.46 23.96 -28.33
C GLN A 174 -13.67 23.60 -29.81
N ILE A 175 -13.23 22.42 -30.25
CA ILE A 175 -13.41 21.95 -31.61
C ILE A 175 -14.92 21.88 -31.92
N ASN A 176 -15.71 21.45 -30.93
CA ASN A 176 -17.17 21.44 -31.01
C ASN A 176 -17.79 22.58 -30.20
N LYS A 177 -18.06 23.71 -30.85
CA LYS A 177 -18.80 24.86 -30.29
C LYS A 177 -20.20 24.53 -29.72
N ARG A 178 -20.68 23.32 -29.96
CA ARG A 178 -22.00 22.83 -29.51
C ARG A 178 -21.88 21.75 -28.42
N PHE A 179 -20.67 21.43 -27.96
CA PHE A 179 -20.47 20.54 -26.83
C PHE A 179 -20.93 21.26 -25.56
N THR A 180 -21.74 20.57 -24.75
CA THR A 180 -22.14 21.05 -23.42
C THR A 180 -21.43 20.17 -22.39
N PRO A 181 -20.67 20.77 -21.45
CA PRO A 181 -20.09 20.01 -20.35
C PRO A 181 -21.14 19.24 -19.57
N PHE A 182 -20.77 18.08 -19.07
CA PHE A 182 -21.63 17.25 -18.24
C PHE A 182 -20.85 16.59 -17.11
N ASP A 183 -21.56 16.28 -16.03
CA ASP A 183 -21.00 15.69 -14.83
C ASP A 183 -21.55 14.27 -14.64
N LEU A 184 -20.68 13.37 -14.21
CA LEU A 184 -21.02 12.00 -13.87
C LEU A 184 -20.49 11.69 -12.47
N ALA A 185 -21.40 11.63 -11.51
CA ALA A 185 -21.10 11.37 -10.11
C ALA A 185 -21.63 10.02 -9.64
N SER A 186 -20.81 9.25 -8.94
CA SER A 186 -21.20 7.99 -8.33
C SER A 186 -20.40 7.68 -7.08
N ASN A 187 -20.99 6.91 -6.16
CA ASN A 187 -20.35 6.47 -4.93
C ASN A 187 -20.17 4.95 -4.99
N TYR A 188 -18.94 4.50 -4.77
CA TYR A 188 -18.57 3.09 -4.78
C TYR A 188 -18.15 2.61 -3.41
N MET A 189 -18.61 1.41 -3.06
CA MET A 189 -18.25 0.76 -1.80
C MET A 189 -17.14 -0.27 -2.06
N ILE A 190 -16.07 -0.16 -1.29
CA ILE A 190 -15.04 -1.19 -1.16
C ILE A 190 -15.69 -2.38 -0.45
N ARG A 191 -15.78 -3.53 -1.13
CA ARG A 191 -16.49 -4.71 -0.62
C ARG A 191 -15.61 -5.63 0.20
N SER A 192 -14.32 -5.68 -0.09
CA SER A 192 -13.35 -6.48 0.64
C SER A 192 -12.25 -5.57 1.19
N ARG A 193 -12.10 -5.57 2.51
CA ARG A 193 -10.87 -5.15 3.19
C ARG A 193 -10.09 -6.37 3.69
N GLU A 194 -10.49 -7.55 3.23
CA GLU A 194 -9.83 -8.79 3.59
C GLU A 194 -8.45 -8.77 2.95
N ILE A 195 -7.43 -9.12 3.74
CA ILE A 195 -6.08 -9.35 3.23
C ILE A 195 -6.22 -10.49 2.22
N GLY A 196 -5.85 -10.24 0.96
CA GLY A 196 -6.06 -11.16 -0.16
C GLY A 196 -5.38 -12.51 0.09
N ALA A 197 -6.10 -13.47 0.65
CA ALA A 197 -5.58 -14.78 1.00
C ALA A 197 -6.73 -15.79 1.17
N ILE A 198 -7.43 -16.14 0.09
CA ILE A 198 -8.23 -17.38 0.10
C ILE A 198 -7.33 -18.60 -0.19
N ILE A 199 -6.17 -18.46 -0.89
CA ILE A 199 -5.21 -19.57 -1.08
C ILE A 199 -3.73 -19.13 -1.20
N GLY A 200 -3.37 -17.97 -0.67
CA GLY A 200 -1.97 -17.60 -0.41
C GLY A 200 -1.84 -17.44 1.09
N ALA A 201 -0.86 -18.06 1.75
CA ALA A 201 -0.59 -17.67 3.13
C ALA A 201 -0.40 -16.14 3.13
N PRO A 202 -1.08 -15.39 4.02
CA PRO A 202 -0.87 -13.96 4.10
C PRO A 202 0.63 -13.73 4.16
N VAL A 203 1.15 -12.81 3.33
CA VAL A 203 2.49 -12.30 3.58
C VAL A 203 2.41 -11.72 4.96
N LEU A 204 3.08 -12.41 5.89
CA LEU A 204 3.39 -11.85 7.18
C LEU A 204 4.02 -10.52 6.85
N ASP A 205 3.42 -9.44 7.34
CA ASP A 205 4.17 -8.21 7.63
C ASP A 205 5.53 -8.65 8.17
N GLU A 206 6.58 -7.85 7.98
CA GLU A 206 7.67 -7.89 8.95
C GLU A 206 7.05 -7.57 10.32
N THR A 207 6.47 -8.58 10.95
CA THR A 207 6.27 -8.65 12.36
C THR A 207 7.68 -8.44 12.86
N GLU A 208 7.87 -7.33 13.55
CA GLU A 208 8.97 -7.22 14.50
C GLU A 208 9.05 -8.58 15.18
N PRO A 209 10.12 -9.36 14.92
CA PRO A 209 10.09 -10.80 15.12
C PRO A 209 9.66 -11.04 16.55
N GLU A 210 8.59 -11.83 16.77
CA GLU A 210 8.09 -12.09 18.12
C GLU A 210 9.29 -12.40 19.02
N VAL A 211 9.50 -11.58 20.05
CA VAL A 211 10.64 -11.73 20.95
C VAL A 211 10.36 -12.98 21.78
N ILE A 212 10.95 -14.11 21.39
CA ILE A 212 10.87 -15.39 22.11
C ILE A 212 11.82 -15.30 23.30
N PRO A 213 11.32 -15.20 24.55
CA PRO A 213 12.17 -15.03 25.71
C PRO A 213 12.87 -16.35 26.05
N VAL A 214 14.06 -16.24 26.66
CA VAL A 214 14.76 -17.42 27.20
C VAL A 214 14.03 -17.89 28.46
N HIS A 215 13.67 -19.18 28.47
CA HIS A 215 12.97 -19.83 29.58
C HIS A 215 13.92 -20.58 30.51
N LYS A 216 15.02 -21.13 29.98
CA LYS A 216 15.96 -21.92 30.77
C LYS A 216 17.38 -21.80 30.25
N ILE A 217 18.33 -21.68 31.17
CA ILE A 217 19.76 -21.63 30.91
C ILE A 217 20.41 -22.72 31.76
N ILE A 218 21.44 -23.38 31.22
CA ILE A 218 22.26 -24.35 31.94
C ILE A 218 23.72 -23.91 31.82
N VAL A 219 24.37 -23.72 32.96
CA VAL A 219 25.80 -23.37 33.06
C VAL A 219 26.58 -24.61 33.46
N SER A 220 27.73 -24.81 32.84
CA SER A 220 28.72 -25.80 33.24
C SER A 220 30.06 -25.12 33.54
N PRO A 221 30.76 -25.55 34.60
CA PRO A 221 30.29 -26.45 35.66
C PRO A 221 29.23 -25.76 36.56
N THR A 222 28.33 -26.54 37.16
CA THR A 222 27.36 -26.05 38.19
C THR A 222 28.00 -25.87 39.57
N PHE A 223 29.13 -26.54 39.80
CA PHE A 223 29.93 -26.43 41.01
C PHE A 223 31.41 -26.36 40.65
N ALA A 224 32.12 -25.41 41.25
CA ALA A 224 33.55 -25.23 41.07
C ALA A 224 34.24 -25.11 42.43
N ARG A 225 35.47 -25.63 42.52
CA ARG A 225 36.34 -25.46 43.68
C ARG A 225 37.55 -24.64 43.26
N MET A 226 37.79 -23.51 43.92
CA MET A 226 38.99 -22.69 43.73
C MET A 226 39.85 -22.77 44.99
N VAL A 227 41.17 -22.90 44.82
CA VAL A 227 42.12 -23.08 45.92
C VAL A 227 43.13 -21.95 45.92
N ILE A 228 43.19 -21.20 47.02
CA ILE A 228 43.97 -19.95 47.09
C ILE A 228 45.47 -20.20 46.96
N THR A 229 45.97 -21.31 47.49
CA THR A 229 47.39 -21.69 47.43
C THR A 229 47.82 -22.26 46.07
N LYS A 230 46.86 -22.53 45.17
CA LYS A 230 47.12 -23.10 43.85
C LYS A 230 46.77 -22.13 42.74
N THR A 231 47.79 -21.50 42.18
CA THR A 231 47.67 -20.51 41.09
C THR A 231 46.95 -21.05 39.86
N ASN A 232 47.05 -22.34 39.56
CA ASN A 232 46.34 -22.97 38.45
C ASN A 232 44.81 -23.10 38.66
N THR A 233 44.31 -22.84 39.87
CA THR A 233 42.87 -22.83 40.19
C THR A 233 42.33 -21.42 40.38
N HIS A 234 43.15 -20.39 40.14
CA HIS A 234 42.74 -18.98 40.25
C HIS A 234 41.91 -18.52 39.07
N GLU A 235 41.96 -19.23 37.94
CA GLU A 235 41.15 -18.94 36.77
C GLU A 235 40.35 -20.18 36.36
N LEU A 236 39.07 -20.00 36.08
CA LEU A 236 38.20 -21.06 35.56
C LEU A 236 37.27 -20.49 34.50
N SER A 237 37.10 -21.22 33.41
CA SER A 237 36.13 -20.86 32.38
C SER A 237 34.78 -21.50 32.69
N LEU A 238 33.74 -20.67 32.72
CA LEU A 238 32.33 -21.07 32.76
C LEU A 238 31.78 -20.98 31.34
N ASN A 239 31.01 -21.99 30.94
CA ASN A 239 30.30 -21.98 29.67
C ASN A 239 28.82 -22.27 29.85
N ILE A 240 28.01 -21.68 28.98
CA ILE A 240 26.58 -22.00 28.89
C ILE A 240 26.44 -23.17 27.93
N THR A 241 26.04 -24.32 28.45
CA THR A 241 25.90 -25.55 27.63
C THR A 241 24.56 -25.61 26.92
N GLN A 242 23.54 -24.94 27.45
CA GLN A 242 22.21 -25.00 26.88
C GLN A 242 21.37 -23.75 27.20
N ILE A 243 20.67 -23.25 26.18
CA ILE A 243 19.69 -22.16 26.27
C ILE A 243 18.41 -22.67 25.60
N TRP A 244 17.27 -22.59 26.32
CA TRP A 244 15.97 -23.01 25.82
C TRP A 244 14.97 -21.85 25.82
N PRO A 245 14.14 -21.73 24.77
CA PRO A 245 14.12 -22.57 23.58
C PRO A 245 15.27 -22.27 22.60
N ALA A 246 15.59 -23.22 21.71
CA ALA A 246 16.70 -23.07 20.76
C ALA A 246 16.52 -21.89 19.79
N ASN A 247 15.29 -21.41 19.61
CA ASN A 247 14.92 -20.27 18.77
C ASN A 247 14.68 -18.97 19.57
N ALA A 248 15.20 -18.84 20.80
CA ALA A 248 15.12 -17.58 21.55
C ALA A 248 15.76 -16.41 20.77
N THR A 249 15.09 -15.24 20.78
CA THR A 249 15.43 -14.07 19.95
C THR A 249 16.76 -13.42 20.35
N ASP A 250 17.06 -13.37 21.64
CA ASP A 250 18.37 -12.94 22.16
C ASP A 250 18.89 -13.95 23.18
N LYS A 251 20.00 -14.62 22.82
CA LYS A 251 20.68 -15.63 23.64
C LYS A 251 21.79 -15.06 24.51
N SER A 252 21.94 -13.74 24.54
CA SER A 252 22.98 -13.11 25.33
C SER A 252 22.69 -13.14 26.83
N VAL A 253 23.76 -13.26 27.61
CA VAL A 253 23.67 -13.50 29.05
C VAL A 253 24.58 -12.53 29.81
N ARG A 254 24.08 -12.03 30.94
CA ARG A 254 24.84 -11.22 31.90
C ARG A 254 25.31 -12.10 33.05
N TRP A 255 26.58 -11.95 33.39
CA TRP A 255 27.21 -12.67 34.49
C TRP A 255 27.39 -11.77 35.71
N GLN A 256 27.06 -12.28 36.88
CA GLN A 256 27.21 -11.56 38.14
C GLN A 256 27.76 -12.49 39.24
N SER A 257 28.68 -11.98 40.05
CA SER A 257 29.16 -12.64 41.26
C SER A 257 28.42 -12.13 42.48
N SER A 258 28.04 -13.03 43.40
CA SER A 258 27.48 -12.62 44.70
C SER A 258 28.52 -11.94 45.61
N HIS A 259 29.81 -12.20 45.39
CA HIS A 259 30.92 -11.60 46.15
C HIS A 259 32.09 -11.24 45.20
N PRO A 260 31.99 -10.11 44.48
CA PRO A 260 33.02 -9.68 43.51
C PRO A 260 34.41 -9.48 44.12
N ASP A 261 34.50 -9.18 45.42
CA ASP A 261 35.76 -9.01 46.15
C ASP A 261 36.55 -10.31 46.33
N TRP A 262 35.89 -11.46 46.14
CA TRP A 262 36.46 -12.79 46.25
C TRP A 262 36.65 -13.43 44.88
N VAL A 263 35.59 -13.45 44.08
CA VAL A 263 35.63 -13.97 42.71
C VAL A 263 35.03 -12.93 41.78
N LYS A 264 35.87 -12.46 40.86
CA LYS A 264 35.46 -11.55 39.79
C LYS A 264 35.11 -12.36 38.54
N VAL A 265 34.05 -11.96 37.86
CA VAL A 265 33.68 -12.55 36.57
C VAL A 265 34.08 -11.60 35.46
N GLU A 266 34.81 -12.11 34.48
CA GLU A 266 35.19 -11.42 33.27
C GLU A 266 34.48 -12.11 32.09
N PRO A 267 33.35 -11.55 31.61
CA PRO A 267 32.68 -12.10 30.44
C PRO A 267 33.58 -11.98 29.21
N SER A 268 33.56 -13.00 28.36
CA SER A 268 34.27 -12.96 27.08
C SER A 268 33.49 -12.12 26.06
N ASN A 269 34.08 -11.92 24.87
CA ASN A 269 33.36 -11.33 23.73
C ASN A 269 32.13 -12.17 23.34
N ASP A 270 32.20 -13.49 23.56
CA ASP A 270 31.04 -14.37 23.52
C ASP A 270 30.40 -14.44 24.91
N THR A 271 29.18 -13.88 25.05
CA THR A 271 28.46 -13.83 26.33
C THR A 271 28.12 -15.20 26.92
N SER A 272 28.19 -16.27 26.12
CA SER A 272 28.04 -17.64 26.58
C SER A 272 29.26 -18.17 27.35
N LEU A 273 30.37 -17.43 27.32
CA LEU A 273 31.62 -17.74 27.99
C LEU A 273 31.98 -16.65 29.00
N ALA A 274 32.37 -17.07 30.20
CA ALA A 274 32.92 -16.16 31.19
C ALA A 274 34.11 -16.80 31.90
N THR A 275 35.16 -16.03 32.13
CA THR A 275 36.28 -16.46 32.94
C THR A 275 36.11 -15.88 34.34
N ILE A 276 36.15 -16.73 35.36
CA ILE A 276 36.14 -16.30 36.74
C ILE A 276 37.56 -16.26 37.27
N LYS A 277 37.89 -15.22 38.02
CA LYS A 277 39.20 -15.00 38.63
C LYS A 277 39.07 -14.86 40.13
N LEU A 278 39.85 -15.66 40.85
CA LEU A 278 40.02 -15.55 42.28
C LEU A 278 40.86 -14.31 42.56
N MET A 279 40.28 -13.35 43.27
CA MET A 279 40.94 -12.06 43.55
C MET A 279 41.90 -12.12 44.73
N LYS A 280 41.86 -13.22 45.49
CA LYS A 280 42.52 -13.38 46.78
C LYS A 280 43.76 -14.24 46.65
N LYS A 281 44.84 -13.81 47.29
CA LYS A 281 46.14 -14.48 47.26
C LYS A 281 46.47 -15.08 48.61
N GLU A 282 47.44 -15.98 48.63
CA GLU A 282 47.92 -16.62 49.85
C GLU A 282 48.42 -15.59 50.89
N SER A 283 49.04 -14.49 50.45
CA SER A 283 49.47 -13.39 51.31
C SER A 283 48.34 -12.71 52.07
N ASP A 284 47.13 -12.68 51.50
CA ASP A 284 45.95 -12.06 52.13
C ASP A 284 45.42 -12.93 53.29
N TRP A 285 45.80 -14.20 53.32
CA TRP A 285 45.21 -15.20 54.22
C TRP A 285 45.75 -15.15 55.64
N ASN A 286 47.02 -14.82 55.84
CA ASN A 286 47.63 -14.75 57.19
C ASN A 286 46.89 -13.74 58.07
N TYR A 287 46.36 -12.67 57.47
CA TYR A 287 45.53 -11.68 58.16
C TYR A 287 44.13 -12.22 58.49
N TRP A 288 43.57 -13.10 57.66
CA TRP A 288 42.22 -13.64 57.84
C TRP A 288 42.11 -14.72 58.91
N GLU A 289 43.13 -15.58 59.03
CA GLU A 289 43.18 -16.55 60.12
C GLU A 289 43.28 -15.88 61.48
N PHE A 290 44.02 -14.78 61.57
CA PHE A 290 44.12 -13.99 62.79
C PHE A 290 42.77 -13.39 63.23
N ILE A 291 41.90 -13.02 62.27
CA ILE A 291 40.57 -12.44 62.54
C ILE A 291 39.42 -13.46 62.41
N GLY A 292 39.71 -14.74 62.19
CA GLY A 292 38.70 -15.81 62.10
C GLY A 292 37.79 -15.74 60.86
N LEU A 293 38.25 -15.15 59.75
CA LEU A 293 37.45 -14.99 58.54
C LEU A 293 37.42 -16.28 57.72
N ILE A 294 36.23 -16.84 57.53
CA ILE A 294 36.00 -18.04 56.73
C ILE A 294 35.63 -17.59 55.30
N PRO A 295 36.18 -18.21 54.24
CA PRO A 295 35.84 -17.87 52.88
C PRO A 295 34.32 -18.04 52.63
N PRO A 296 33.64 -17.04 52.04
CA PRO A 296 32.22 -17.13 51.76
C PRO A 296 31.96 -18.12 50.61
N ASN A 297 30.77 -18.72 50.61
CA ASN A 297 30.28 -19.43 49.44
C ASN A 297 29.89 -18.42 48.37
N VAL A 298 30.63 -18.39 47.26
CA VAL A 298 30.37 -17.46 46.16
C VAL A 298 29.45 -18.12 45.16
N THR A 299 28.43 -17.41 44.69
CA THR A 299 27.52 -17.88 43.64
C THR A 299 27.65 -16.96 42.45
N ILE A 300 27.95 -17.54 41.30
CA ILE A 300 27.94 -16.84 40.02
C ILE A 300 26.60 -17.09 39.35
N THR A 301 25.92 -16.02 38.96
CA THR A 301 24.62 -16.07 38.32
C THR A 301 24.74 -15.58 36.89
N ALA A 302 24.33 -16.43 35.95
CA ALA A 302 24.09 -16.11 34.56
C ALA A 302 22.60 -15.77 34.39
N THR A 303 22.29 -14.56 33.94
CA THR A 303 20.90 -14.10 33.70
C THR A 303 20.72 -13.78 32.23
N ALA A 304 19.69 -14.33 31.58
CA ALA A 304 19.38 -13.97 30.20
C ALA A 304 18.99 -12.49 30.09
N ASN A 305 19.34 -11.86 28.97
CA ASN A 305 18.91 -10.49 28.68
C ASN A 305 17.42 -10.41 28.32
N THR A 306 16.87 -11.48 27.74
CA THR A 306 15.45 -11.60 27.42
C THR A 306 14.82 -12.76 28.22
N GLY A 307 13.77 -12.44 28.98
CA GLY A 307 13.13 -13.39 29.91
C GLY A 307 13.71 -13.34 31.33
N GLU A 308 13.20 -14.22 32.21
CA GLU A 308 13.58 -14.28 33.63
C GLU A 308 14.51 -15.47 33.97
N ALA A 309 15.01 -16.17 32.95
CA ALA A 309 15.83 -17.36 33.14
C ALA A 309 17.18 -17.04 33.80
N LYS A 310 17.51 -17.82 34.84
CA LYS A 310 18.77 -17.71 35.59
C LYS A 310 19.40 -19.08 35.73
N ALA A 311 20.72 -19.14 35.57
CA ALA A 311 21.54 -20.28 35.90
C ALA A 311 22.58 -19.87 36.94
N THR A 312 22.93 -20.78 37.84
CA THR A 312 23.89 -20.50 38.90
C THR A 312 25.01 -21.53 38.94
N CYS A 313 26.21 -21.06 39.22
CA CYS A 313 27.37 -21.87 39.54
C CYS A 313 27.81 -21.54 40.98
N LYS A 314 27.92 -22.57 41.81
CA LYS A 314 28.42 -22.42 43.19
C LYS A 314 29.92 -22.61 43.21
N ILE A 315 30.63 -21.63 43.75
CA ILE A 315 32.07 -21.66 43.94
C ILE A 315 32.37 -21.86 45.41
N ASN A 316 33.06 -22.94 45.69
CA ASN A 316 33.63 -23.20 47.01
C ASN A 316 35.10 -22.81 47.01
N ILE A 317 35.46 -21.86 47.87
CA ILE A 317 36.82 -21.34 47.99
C ILE A 317 37.47 -22.01 49.18
N ASN A 318 38.63 -22.65 48.96
CA ASN A 318 39.40 -23.29 50.01
C ASN A 318 40.82 -22.75 50.08
N LYS A 319 41.42 -22.86 51.26
CA LYS A 319 42.85 -22.57 51.45
C LYS A 319 43.72 -23.73 50.97
N TRP A 320 43.35 -24.95 51.32
CA TRP A 320 44.10 -26.18 51.08
C TRP A 320 43.24 -27.22 50.35
N LEU A 321 43.87 -28.27 49.83
CA LEU A 321 43.15 -29.43 49.27
C LEU A 321 42.68 -30.37 50.36
#